data_AF-A0A949XU15-F1
#
_entry.id   AF-A0A949XU15-F1
#
_cell.length_a   1.000
_cell.length_b   1.000
_cell.length_c   1.000
_cell.angle_alpha   90.00
_cell.angle_beta   90.00
_cell.angle_gamma   90.00
#
_symmetry.space_group_name_H-M   'P 1'
#
loop_
_entity.id
_entity.type
_entity.pdbx_description
1 polymer ?
#
loop_
_entity_poly.entity_id
_entity_poly.type
_entity_poly.pdbx_seq_one_letter_code
_entity_poly.pdbx_strand_id
1 'polypeptide(L)'
;MKFAQPAAFALLALSVGLAVPGCRMGAAGNLTPPPPAPPPAAAMTKAQVIGRINRNARLVESLKSKRLSVNINVADRESHSVDGKMALERPRNFKLELYSTRGKEADIGSNDKGFWFWTRPGPGQPKEIFVCDYDAAGKSPLEGPLQPDWIIESLGLREISE
;
A
#
# COMPACT_ATOMS: atom_id res chain seq x y z
N MET A 1 16.82 82.82 17.64
CA MET A 1 16.59 83.09 16.20
C MET A 1 16.15 81.79 15.51
N LYS A 2 15.03 81.86 14.79
CA LYS A 2 14.57 81.00 13.67
C LYS A 2 14.06 79.56 13.95
N PHE A 3 12.74 79.48 14.10
CA PHE A 3 11.70 78.66 13.45
C PHE A 3 11.98 77.31 12.73
N ALA A 4 10.94 76.46 12.83
CA ALA A 4 10.48 75.37 11.95
C ALA A 4 11.09 73.98 12.25
N GLN A 5 10.35 72.88 12.47
CA GLN A 5 9.14 72.35 11.82
C GLN A 5 8.36 71.42 12.79
N PRO A 6 7.07 71.65 13.11
CA PRO A 6 6.23 70.64 13.78
C PRO A 6 5.44 69.76 12.78
N ALA A 7 5.49 70.06 11.48
CA ALA A 7 4.61 69.45 10.49
C ALA A 7 5.01 68.03 10.04
N ALA A 8 6.29 67.65 10.16
CA ALA A 8 6.76 66.34 9.69
C ALA A 8 6.38 65.19 10.64
N PHE A 9 6.28 65.45 11.94
CA PHE A 9 5.89 64.44 12.93
C PHE A 9 4.38 64.21 13.00
N ALA A 10 3.57 65.22 12.67
CA ALA A 10 2.12 65.11 12.67
C ALA A 10 1.59 64.22 11.52
N LEU A 11 2.29 64.21 10.37
CA LEU A 11 1.90 63.40 9.21
C LEU A 11 2.28 61.92 9.34
N LEU A 12 3.34 61.60 10.09
CA LEU A 12 3.78 60.23 10.35
C LEU A 12 2.96 59.53 11.44
N ALA A 13 2.41 60.28 12.40
CA ALA A 13 1.52 59.76 13.43
C ALA A 13 0.11 59.43 12.89
N LEU A 14 -0.35 60.15 11.85
CA LEU A 14 -1.66 59.90 11.23
C LEU A 14 -1.67 58.65 10.33
N SER A 15 -0.51 58.23 9.81
CA SER A 15 -0.37 57.01 8.99
C SER A 15 -0.27 55.72 9.80
N VAL A 16 -0.01 55.78 11.11
CA VAL A 16 0.08 54.58 11.98
C VAL A 16 -1.28 54.22 12.63
N GLY A 17 -2.23 55.16 12.69
CA GLY A 17 -3.56 54.93 13.27
C GLY A 17 -4.57 54.24 12.35
N LEU A 18 -4.30 54.10 11.05
CA LEU A 18 -5.26 53.59 10.05
C LEU A 18 -5.04 52.12 9.65
N ALA A 19 -4.11 51.41 10.29
CA ALA A 19 -3.75 50.04 9.90
C ALA A 19 -4.23 48.93 10.86
N VAL A 20 -5.17 49.20 11.78
CA VAL A 20 -5.80 48.14 12.60
C VAL A 20 -7.29 48.43 12.80
N PRO A 21 -8.14 47.99 11.87
CA PRO A 21 -8.99 46.85 12.24
C PRO A 21 -9.03 45.84 11.08
N GLY A 22 -7.93 45.13 10.87
CA GLY A 22 -7.90 43.95 10.02
C GLY A 22 -8.61 42.77 10.71
N CYS A 23 -9.87 42.56 10.35
CA CYS A 23 -10.58 41.27 10.31
C CYS A 23 -10.31 40.26 11.46
N ARG A 24 -11.08 40.37 12.55
CA ARG A 24 -11.46 39.19 13.37
C ARG A 24 -12.91 38.75 13.14
N MET A 25 -13.53 39.18 12.03
CA MET A 25 -14.87 38.73 11.63
C MET A 25 -14.77 37.50 10.70
N GLY A 26 -14.15 36.44 11.19
CA GLY A 26 -14.01 35.17 10.45
C GLY A 26 -13.92 33.94 11.36
N ALA A 27 -13.87 34.15 12.69
CA ALA A 27 -13.83 33.08 13.68
C ALA A 27 -15.20 32.76 14.29
N ALA A 28 -16.30 33.24 13.68
CA ALA A 28 -17.58 32.58 13.87
C ALA A 28 -17.55 31.29 13.03
N GLY A 29 -16.80 30.30 13.50
CA GLY A 29 -16.98 28.92 13.04
C GLY A 29 -18.46 28.55 13.20
N ASN A 30 -18.95 27.64 12.36
CA ASN A 30 -20.33 27.15 12.42
C ASN A 30 -20.79 26.96 13.88
N LEU A 31 -21.72 27.80 14.34
CA LEU A 31 -22.37 27.70 15.65
C LEU A 31 -23.36 26.52 15.68
N THR A 32 -23.52 25.83 14.56
CA THR A 32 -24.23 24.56 14.48
C THR A 32 -23.49 23.55 15.35
N PRO A 33 -24.14 22.95 16.35
CA PRO A 33 -23.56 21.81 17.05
C PRO A 33 -23.12 20.77 16.02
N PRO A 34 -21.92 20.18 16.15
CA PRO A 34 -21.54 19.06 15.29
C PRO A 34 -22.63 17.99 15.39
N PRO A 35 -23.01 17.33 14.29
CA PRO A 35 -23.96 16.24 14.35
C PRO A 35 -23.48 15.21 15.38
N PRO A 36 -24.41 14.53 16.08
CA PRO A 36 -24.04 13.46 17.01
C PRO A 36 -23.08 12.50 16.32
N ALA A 37 -22.01 12.11 17.01
CA ALA A 37 -21.12 11.08 16.50
C ALA A 37 -21.99 9.85 16.16
N PRO A 38 -21.82 9.26 14.96
CA PRO A 38 -22.56 8.05 14.64
C PRO A 38 -22.30 7.01 15.73
N PRO A 39 -23.31 6.20 16.08
CA PRO A 39 -23.13 5.14 17.06
C PRO A 39 -21.93 4.28 16.64
N PRO A 40 -21.13 3.76 17.60
CA PRO A 40 -20.04 2.86 17.28
C PRO A 40 -20.58 1.74 16.40
N ALA A 41 -19.99 1.53 15.22
CA ALA A 41 -20.36 0.40 14.40
C ALA A 41 -20.24 -0.85 15.26
N ALA A 42 -21.31 -1.66 15.35
CA ALA A 42 -21.29 -2.87 16.15
C ALA A 42 -20.07 -3.71 15.74
N ALA A 43 -19.22 -4.03 16.72
CA ALA A 43 -18.03 -4.81 16.46
C ALA A 43 -18.44 -6.17 15.88
N MET A 44 -17.90 -6.52 14.72
CA MET A 44 -18.13 -7.83 14.13
C MET A 44 -17.48 -8.91 14.99
N THR A 45 -18.17 -10.03 15.18
CA THR A 45 -17.59 -11.24 15.78
C THR A 45 -16.53 -11.87 14.86
N LYS A 46 -15.61 -12.68 15.41
CA LYS A 46 -14.63 -13.48 14.62
C LYS A 46 -15.31 -14.21 13.46
N ALA A 47 -16.41 -14.91 13.74
CA ALA A 47 -17.16 -15.68 12.75
C ALA A 47 -17.75 -14.79 11.63
N GLN A 48 -18.24 -13.60 11.97
CA GLN A 48 -18.74 -12.65 10.97
C GLN A 48 -17.63 -12.10 10.08
N VAL A 49 -16.43 -11.85 10.63
CA VAL A 49 -15.26 -11.42 9.87
C VAL A 49 -14.79 -12.50 8.91
N ILE A 50 -14.58 -13.74 9.40
CA ILE A 50 -14.17 -14.89 8.57
C ILE A 50 -15.22 -15.13 7.48
N GLY A 51 -16.50 -15.19 7.85
CA GLY A 51 -17.59 -15.39 6.90
C GLY A 51 -17.63 -14.32 5.82
N ARG A 52 -17.32 -13.06 6.15
CA ARG A 52 -17.25 -11.97 5.16
C ARG A 52 -16.03 -12.10 4.24
N ILE A 53 -14.85 -12.42 4.78
CA ILE A 53 -13.63 -12.63 3.99
C ILE A 53 -13.83 -13.81 3.04
N ASN A 54 -14.30 -14.96 3.53
CA ASN A 54 -14.53 -16.14 2.70
C ASN A 54 -15.60 -15.90 1.62
N ARG A 55 -16.67 -15.16 1.94
CA ARG A 55 -17.65 -14.74 0.91
C ARG A 55 -17.01 -13.88 -0.17
N ASN A 56 -16.20 -12.89 0.20
CA ASN A 56 -15.53 -12.03 -0.77
C ASN A 56 -14.51 -12.81 -1.62
N ALA A 57 -13.74 -13.70 -0.99
CA ALA A 57 -12.81 -14.57 -1.67
C ALA A 57 -13.53 -15.37 -2.77
N ARG A 58 -14.65 -16.04 -2.45
CA ARG A 58 -15.44 -16.82 -3.43
C ARG A 58 -15.94 -16.03 -4.64
N LEU A 59 -16.10 -14.72 -4.54
CA LEU A 59 -16.55 -13.91 -5.67
C LEU A 59 -15.44 -13.64 -6.70
N VAL A 60 -14.16 -13.80 -6.32
CA VAL A 60 -13.01 -13.45 -7.15
C VAL A 60 -12.42 -14.71 -7.80
N GLU A 61 -12.91 -15.08 -8.97
CA GLU A 61 -12.39 -16.23 -9.74
C GLU A 61 -11.09 -15.93 -10.50
N SER A 62 -10.93 -14.67 -10.92
CA SER A 62 -9.71 -14.19 -11.56
C SER A 62 -9.39 -12.76 -11.16
N LEU A 63 -8.11 -12.42 -11.14
CA LEU A 63 -7.60 -11.10 -10.82
C LEU A 63 -6.42 -10.80 -11.72
N LYS A 64 -6.39 -9.62 -12.33
CA LYS A 64 -5.27 -9.16 -13.14
C LYS A 64 -4.90 -7.74 -12.79
N SER A 65 -3.64 -7.54 -12.43
CA SER A 65 -3.04 -6.22 -12.29
C SER A 65 -1.91 -6.05 -13.29
N LYS A 66 -2.02 -5.04 -14.16
CA LYS A 66 -0.95 -4.67 -15.11
C LYS A 66 0.13 -3.79 -14.47
N ARG A 67 -0.17 -3.19 -13.31
CA ARG A 67 0.70 -2.26 -12.58
C ARG A 67 0.53 -2.53 -11.09
N LEU A 68 1.53 -3.17 -10.51
CA LEU A 68 1.65 -3.48 -9.09
C LEU A 68 2.93 -2.81 -8.59
N SER A 69 2.89 -2.20 -7.42
CA SER A 69 4.11 -1.81 -6.69
C SER A 69 4.26 -2.77 -5.52
N VAL A 70 5.45 -3.33 -5.35
CA VAL A 70 5.79 -4.24 -4.27
C VAL A 70 6.91 -3.62 -3.46
N ASN A 71 6.66 -3.42 -2.17
CA ASN A 71 7.66 -2.93 -1.23
C ASN A 71 8.19 -4.11 -0.42
N ILE A 72 9.51 -4.31 -0.49
CA ILE A 72 10.24 -5.38 0.17
C ILE A 72 11.01 -4.74 1.32
N ASN A 73 10.62 -5.08 2.54
CA ASN A 73 11.31 -4.61 3.75
C ASN A 73 12.19 -5.74 4.28
N VAL A 74 13.50 -5.48 4.39
CA VAL A 74 14.47 -6.47 4.87
C VAL A 74 14.91 -6.10 6.29
N ALA A 75 14.14 -6.50 7.31
CA ALA A 75 14.41 -6.23 8.73
C ALA A 75 14.89 -4.77 8.99
N ASP A 76 15.92 -4.56 9.81
CA ASP A 76 16.51 -3.24 10.12
C ASP A 76 17.25 -2.59 8.94
N ARG A 77 17.09 -3.10 7.72
CA ARG A 77 17.72 -2.59 6.50
C ARG A 77 16.68 -2.01 5.55
N GLU A 78 17.22 -1.28 4.58
CA GLU A 78 16.54 -0.50 3.56
C GLU A 78 15.28 -1.19 2.99
N SER A 79 14.24 -0.37 2.75
CA SER A 79 13.07 -0.77 1.99
C SER A 79 13.37 -0.64 0.50
N HIS A 80 13.10 -1.69 -0.27
CA HIS A 80 13.24 -1.67 -1.72
C HIS A 80 11.87 -1.75 -2.37
N SER A 81 11.59 -0.83 -3.29
CA SER A 81 10.37 -0.86 -4.10
C SER A 81 10.66 -1.39 -5.50
N VAL A 82 9.83 -2.30 -5.98
CA VAL A 82 9.87 -2.83 -7.34
C VAL A 82 8.49 -2.75 -7.98
N ASP A 83 8.47 -2.57 -9.29
CA ASP A 83 7.25 -2.60 -10.07
C ASP A 83 6.95 -4.01 -10.54
N GLY A 84 5.70 -4.29 -10.88
CA GLY A 84 5.30 -5.61 -11.32
C GLY A 84 3.97 -5.67 -12.00
N LYS A 85 3.64 -6.88 -12.42
CA LYS A 85 2.32 -7.26 -12.92
C LYS A 85 1.97 -8.63 -12.38
N MET A 86 0.68 -8.84 -12.15
CA MET A 86 0.15 -10.05 -11.53
C MET A 86 -1.07 -10.53 -12.29
N ALA A 87 -1.21 -11.84 -12.44
CA ALA A 87 -2.42 -12.48 -12.88
C ALA A 87 -2.68 -13.71 -11.99
N LEU A 88 -3.94 -13.92 -11.67
CA LEU A 88 -4.45 -15.04 -10.90
C LEU A 88 -5.73 -15.53 -11.56
N GLU A 89 -5.87 -16.83 -11.67
CA GLU A 89 -7.09 -17.54 -12.03
C GLU A 89 -7.16 -18.83 -11.20
N ARG A 90 -8.31 -19.05 -10.57
CA ARG A 90 -8.53 -20.25 -9.78
C ARG A 90 -8.52 -21.52 -10.65
N PRO A 91 -8.13 -22.68 -10.10
CA PRO A 91 -7.71 -22.88 -8.70
C PRO A 91 -6.23 -22.59 -8.44
N ARG A 92 -5.35 -22.66 -9.45
CA ARG A 92 -3.88 -22.66 -9.25
C ARG A 92 -3.08 -21.83 -10.24
N ASN A 93 -3.73 -21.19 -11.22
CA ASN A 93 -3.00 -20.41 -12.21
C ASN A 93 -2.59 -19.07 -11.60
N PHE A 94 -1.28 -18.86 -11.47
CA PHE A 94 -0.73 -17.64 -10.91
C PHE A 94 0.50 -17.21 -11.70
N LYS A 95 0.64 -15.89 -11.86
CA LYS A 95 1.81 -15.28 -12.46
C LYS A 95 2.10 -13.96 -11.77
N LEU A 96 3.32 -13.79 -11.32
CA LEU A 96 3.87 -12.55 -10.81
C LEU A 96 5.21 -12.31 -11.48
N GLU A 97 5.34 -11.16 -12.12
CA GLU A 97 6.61 -10.69 -12.67
C GLU A 97 6.98 -9.38 -12.01
N LEU A 98 8.20 -9.30 -11.48
CA LEU A 98 8.74 -8.12 -10.80
C LEU A 98 9.89 -7.53 -11.62
N TYR A 99 10.00 -6.21 -11.62
CA TYR A 99 10.93 -5.43 -12.40
C TYR A 99 11.46 -4.25 -11.57
N SER A 100 12.72 -3.90 -11.82
CA SER A 100 13.32 -2.66 -11.37
C SER A 100 13.92 -1.91 -12.56
N THR A 101 14.58 -0.78 -12.30
CA THR A 101 15.39 -0.05 -13.28
C THR A 101 16.48 -0.91 -13.93
N ARG A 102 16.92 -2.00 -13.28
CA ARG A 102 17.92 -2.93 -13.79
C ARG A 102 17.33 -4.08 -14.62
N GLY A 103 16.01 -4.11 -14.81
CA GLY A 103 15.28 -5.13 -15.57
C GLY A 103 14.47 -6.08 -14.68
N LYS A 104 14.22 -7.30 -15.15
CA LYS A 104 13.41 -8.31 -14.44
C LYS A 104 14.12 -8.79 -13.17
N GLU A 105 13.42 -8.75 -12.04
CA GLU A 105 13.90 -9.14 -10.72
C GLU A 105 13.38 -10.51 -10.28
N ALA A 106 12.13 -10.83 -10.65
CA ALA A 106 11.54 -12.12 -10.31
C ALA A 106 10.52 -12.57 -11.37
N ASP A 107 10.38 -13.89 -11.49
CA ASP A 107 9.30 -14.59 -12.16
C ASP A 107 8.80 -15.67 -11.23
N ILE A 108 7.57 -15.53 -10.76
CA ILE A 108 6.93 -16.48 -9.87
C ILE A 108 5.64 -16.91 -10.54
N GLY A 109 5.36 -18.22 -10.56
CA GLY A 109 4.10 -18.68 -11.09
C GLY A 109 3.76 -20.11 -10.75
N SER A 110 2.53 -20.46 -11.07
CA SER A 110 1.97 -21.80 -10.91
C SER A 110 0.89 -22.06 -11.95
N ASN A 111 0.61 -23.35 -12.14
CA ASN A 111 -0.47 -23.86 -12.95
C ASN A 111 -1.10 -25.08 -12.28
N ASP A 112 -1.78 -25.92 -13.05
CA ASP A 112 -2.37 -27.18 -12.60
C ASP A 112 -1.34 -28.27 -12.23
N LYS A 113 -0.15 -28.23 -12.83
CA LYS A 113 0.90 -29.27 -12.68
C LYS A 113 1.93 -28.93 -11.62
N GLY A 114 2.26 -27.66 -11.46
CA GLY A 114 3.33 -27.27 -10.56
C GLY A 114 3.53 -25.78 -10.47
N PHE A 115 4.65 -25.40 -9.89
CA PHE A 115 5.03 -24.01 -9.69
C PHE A 115 6.52 -23.80 -9.93
N TRP A 116 6.89 -22.55 -10.17
CA TRP A 116 8.27 -22.16 -10.41
C TRP A 116 8.61 -20.82 -9.79
N PHE A 117 9.89 -20.66 -9.51
CA PHE A 117 10.49 -19.43 -9.01
C PHE A 117 11.80 -19.16 -9.72
N TRP A 118 11.92 -17.94 -10.18
CA TRP A 118 13.18 -17.38 -10.63
C TRP A 118 13.34 -16.02 -9.98
N THR A 119 14.50 -15.74 -9.43
CA THR A 119 14.91 -14.41 -8.99
C THR A 119 16.21 -14.05 -9.68
N ARG A 120 16.49 -12.75 -9.80
CA ARG A 120 17.77 -12.32 -10.34
C ARG A 120 18.90 -12.81 -9.42
N PRO A 121 19.91 -13.51 -9.96
CA PRO A 121 21.05 -13.93 -9.18
C PRO A 121 21.88 -12.73 -8.72
N GLY A 122 22.53 -12.88 -7.56
CA GLY A 122 23.53 -11.92 -7.09
C GLY A 122 24.77 -11.88 -8.00
N PRO A 123 25.65 -10.87 -7.84
CA PRO A 123 26.89 -10.78 -8.62
C PRO A 123 27.71 -12.07 -8.54
N GLY A 124 28.07 -12.65 -9.69
CA GLY A 124 28.87 -13.87 -9.77
C GLY A 124 28.12 -15.18 -9.53
N GLN A 125 26.81 -15.14 -9.29
CA GLN A 125 25.99 -16.35 -9.08
C GLN A 125 25.36 -16.84 -10.40
N PRO A 126 25.21 -18.16 -10.60
CA PRO A 126 24.56 -18.71 -11.78
C PRO A 126 23.05 -18.39 -11.79
N LYS A 127 22.46 -18.38 -12.99
CA LYS A 127 21.01 -18.22 -13.14
C LYS A 127 20.32 -19.55 -12.85
N GLU A 128 19.52 -19.60 -11.80
CA GLU A 128 18.80 -20.81 -11.38
C GLU A 128 17.29 -20.58 -11.44
N ILE A 129 16.55 -21.56 -11.97
CA ILE A 129 15.09 -21.59 -11.94
C ILE A 129 14.70 -22.80 -11.11
N PHE A 130 13.90 -22.57 -10.09
CA PHE A 130 13.34 -23.59 -9.24
C PHE A 130 11.99 -24.01 -9.80
N VAL A 131 11.77 -25.31 -9.98
CA VAL A 131 10.51 -25.88 -10.47
C VAL A 131 10.13 -27.03 -9.54
N CYS A 132 8.85 -27.09 -9.16
CA CYS A 132 8.32 -28.14 -8.32
C CYS A 132 6.99 -28.63 -8.89
N ASP A 133 6.81 -29.95 -8.86
CA ASP A 133 5.53 -30.61 -9.10
C ASP A 133 4.76 -30.69 -7.77
N TYR A 134 3.44 -30.49 -7.80
CA TYR A 134 2.62 -30.63 -6.60
C TYR A 134 2.64 -32.05 -6.02
N ASP A 135 2.77 -33.08 -6.85
CA ASP A 135 2.85 -34.48 -6.41
C ASP A 135 4.22 -34.82 -5.79
N ALA A 136 5.20 -33.94 -5.99
CA ALA A 136 6.52 -33.98 -5.37
C ALA A 136 6.67 -33.01 -4.19
N ALA A 137 5.63 -32.23 -3.85
CA ALA A 137 5.63 -31.30 -2.72
C ALA A 137 5.83 -32.07 -1.40
N GLY A 138 6.76 -31.60 -0.56
CA GLY A 138 7.20 -32.30 0.67
C GLY A 138 8.39 -33.25 0.48
N LYS A 139 8.88 -33.45 -0.74
CA LYS A 139 10.14 -34.20 -1.04
C LYS A 139 11.27 -33.31 -1.57
N SER A 140 10.95 -32.07 -1.92
CA SER A 140 11.90 -31.12 -2.48
C SER A 140 12.49 -30.23 -1.37
N PRO A 141 13.81 -29.99 -1.34
CA PRO A 141 14.44 -28.97 -0.48
C PRO A 141 13.91 -27.55 -0.76
N LEU A 142 13.11 -27.39 -1.82
CA LEU A 142 12.43 -26.17 -2.23
C LEU A 142 11.09 -25.95 -1.53
N GLU A 143 10.93 -26.45 -0.30
CA GLU A 143 10.15 -25.74 0.74
C GLU A 143 10.80 -24.36 1.06
N GLY A 144 11.27 -23.69 0.03
CA GLY A 144 11.83 -22.36 0.07
C GLY A 144 10.73 -21.34 0.35
N PRO A 145 11.12 -20.15 0.82
CA PRO A 145 10.31 -19.25 1.65
C PRO A 145 9.09 -18.57 0.98
N LEU A 146 8.75 -18.92 -0.25
CA LEU A 146 7.58 -18.37 -0.95
C LEU A 146 6.94 -19.47 -1.78
N GLN A 147 5.73 -19.91 -1.42
CA GLN A 147 4.85 -20.67 -2.31
C GLN A 147 3.84 -19.72 -2.97
N PRO A 148 3.38 -19.94 -4.22
CA PRO A 148 2.45 -19.01 -4.84
C PRO A 148 1.14 -18.95 -4.06
N ASP A 149 0.71 -20.09 -3.52
CA ASP A 149 -0.44 -20.23 -2.61
C ASP A 149 -0.38 -19.25 -1.42
N TRP A 150 0.81 -18.99 -0.85
CA TRP A 150 0.96 -18.04 0.27
C TRP A 150 0.75 -16.59 -0.15
N ILE A 151 1.14 -16.23 -1.38
CA ILE A 151 0.84 -14.90 -1.94
C ILE A 151 -0.68 -14.77 -2.09
N ILE A 152 -1.34 -15.79 -2.64
CA ILE A 152 -2.79 -15.79 -2.86
C ILE A 152 -3.55 -15.70 -1.54
N GLU A 153 -3.09 -16.43 -0.51
CA GLU A 153 -3.63 -16.39 0.83
C GLU A 153 -3.47 -15.01 1.48
N SER A 154 -2.30 -14.39 1.33
CA SER A 154 -2.02 -13.04 1.84
C SER A 154 -2.91 -11.96 1.21
N LEU A 155 -3.40 -12.19 -0.01
CA LEU A 155 -4.38 -11.32 -0.69
C LEU A 155 -5.82 -11.53 -0.18
N GLY A 156 -6.05 -12.46 0.75
CA GLY A 156 -7.39 -12.80 1.25
C GLY A 156 -8.24 -13.52 0.21
N LEU A 157 -7.61 -14.17 -0.78
CA LEU A 157 -8.30 -14.85 -1.88
C LEU A 157 -8.40 -16.36 -1.67
N ARG A 158 -7.94 -16.87 -0.53
CA ARG A 158 -8.15 -18.25 -0.08
C ARG A 158 -9.12 -18.25 1.09
N GLU A 159 -9.95 -19.28 1.17
CA GLU A 159 -10.85 -19.44 2.32
C GLU A 159 -10.06 -19.77 3.57
N ILE A 160 -10.37 -19.07 4.65
CA ILE A 160 -9.81 -19.28 5.99
C ILE A 160 -10.63 -20.39 6.66
N SER A 161 -9.95 -21.44 7.13
CA SER A 161 -10.55 -22.48 7.98
C SER A 161 -10.83 -21.95 9.39
N GLU A 162 -11.91 -22.39 10.04
CA GLU A 162 -12.38 -21.86 11.34
C GLU A 162 -11.47 -22.13 12.54
#